data_AF-A0A3N0XQY9-F1
#
_entry.id   AF-A0A3N0XQY9-F1
#
_cell.length_a   1.000
_cell.length_b   1.000
_cell.length_c   1.000
_cell.angle_alpha   90.00
_cell.angle_beta   90.00
_cell.angle_gamma   90.00
#
_symmetry.space_group_name_H-M   'P 1'
#
loop_
_entity.id
_entity.type
_entity.pdbx_description
1 polymer ?
#
loop_
_entity_poly.entity_id
_entity_poly.type
_entity_poly.pdbx_seq_one_letter_code
_entity_poly.pdbx_strand_id
1 'polypeptide(L)'
;MAVANLLTDDTSSEILDELYKASREYTKSKKEAHKIIKDVIKIALKIGILYRNHQFSPDEMETVERFKKKMNQAAMTVVSFYEVEYTFDRGILSELLMECRDLLHELVEHHLTMRSHGRIDHVFNHFADVDFLTELYGPSEEYRFNLRKICDGLNKLLDEGTL
;
A
#
# COMPACT_ATOMS: atom_id res chain seq x y z
N MET A 1 -9.08 -17.16 -10.68
CA MET A 1 -7.66 -16.90 -10.97
C MET A 1 -7.26 -15.42 -10.87
N ALA A 2 -8.17 -14.47 -10.57
CA ALA A 2 -7.87 -13.03 -10.61
C ALA A 2 -6.99 -12.47 -9.46
N VAL A 3 -7.07 -12.99 -8.23
CA VAL A 3 -6.30 -12.44 -7.08
C VAL A 3 -4.81 -12.78 -7.16
N ALA A 4 -4.49 -13.97 -7.67
CA ALA A 4 -3.12 -14.32 -8.01
C ALA A 4 -2.63 -13.39 -9.13
N ASN A 5 -3.45 -13.17 -10.18
CA ASN A 5 -3.11 -12.28 -11.29
C ASN A 5 -2.84 -10.83 -10.86
N LEU A 6 -3.49 -10.30 -9.81
CA LEU A 6 -3.29 -8.94 -9.33
C LEU A 6 -1.95 -8.78 -8.56
N LEU A 7 -1.45 -9.85 -7.95
CA LEU A 7 -0.14 -9.89 -7.28
C LEU A 7 0.97 -10.48 -8.16
N THR A 8 0.63 -11.01 -9.34
CA THR A 8 1.56 -11.54 -10.34
C THR A 8 1.57 -10.73 -11.62
N ASP A 9 0.85 -9.61 -11.66
CA ASP A 9 1.06 -8.61 -12.70
C ASP A 9 2.44 -8.00 -12.48
N ASP A 10 3.18 -7.79 -13.57
CA ASP A 10 4.56 -7.33 -13.53
C ASP A 10 4.67 -5.96 -12.84
N THR A 11 3.65 -5.11 -13.00
CA THR A 11 3.58 -3.76 -12.42
C THR A 11 3.49 -3.82 -10.90
N SER A 12 2.53 -4.56 -10.35
CA SER A 12 2.39 -4.73 -8.90
C SER A 12 3.62 -5.39 -8.29
N SER A 13 4.24 -6.33 -9.00
CA SER A 13 5.47 -7.01 -8.55
C SER A 13 6.65 -6.02 -8.46
N GLU A 14 6.82 -5.16 -9.46
CA GLU A 14 7.85 -4.12 -9.44
C GLU A 14 7.64 -3.11 -8.31
N ILE A 15 6.40 -2.65 -8.08
CA ILE A 15 6.08 -1.75 -6.96
C ILE A 15 6.45 -2.41 -5.62
N LEU A 16 6.07 -3.68 -5.40
CA LEU A 16 6.39 -4.41 -4.18
C LEU A 16 7.90 -4.57 -3.98
N ASP A 17 8.66 -4.78 -5.05
CA ASP A 17 10.12 -4.89 -5.01
C ASP A 17 10.79 -3.55 -4.64
N GLU A 18 10.26 -2.43 -5.11
CA GLU A 18 10.81 -1.12 -4.78
C GLU A 18 10.40 -0.67 -3.36
N LEU A 19 9.17 -1.00 -2.93
CA LEU A 19 8.75 -0.86 -1.53
C LEU A 19 9.62 -1.71 -0.60
N TYR A 20 9.97 -2.93 -1.00
CA TYR A 20 10.90 -3.79 -0.26
C TYR A 20 12.27 -3.12 -0.10
N LYS A 21 12.85 -2.59 -1.19
CA LYS A 21 14.17 -1.95 -1.18
C LYS A 21 14.18 -0.71 -0.28
N ALA A 22 13.20 0.17 -0.44
CA ALA A 22 13.06 1.36 0.40
C ALA A 22 12.90 0.98 1.89
N SER A 23 12.06 -0.01 2.18
CA SER A 23 11.85 -0.48 3.57
C SER A 23 13.10 -1.12 4.16
N ARG A 24 13.87 -1.87 3.36
CA ARG A 24 15.14 -2.48 3.78
C ARG A 24 16.16 -1.41 4.12
N GLU A 25 16.26 -0.39 3.27
CA GLU A 25 17.18 0.71 3.49
C GLU A 25 16.79 1.54 4.71
N TYR A 26 15.50 1.74 4.96
CA TYR A 26 15.04 2.50 6.13
C TYR A 26 15.25 1.73 7.43
N THR A 27 14.75 0.50 7.50
CA THR A 27 14.80 -0.32 8.72
C THR A 27 16.19 -0.86 9.03
N LYS A 28 17.13 -0.75 8.08
CA LYS A 28 18.45 -1.43 8.09
C LYS A 28 18.33 -2.93 8.39
N SER A 29 17.19 -3.54 8.03
CA SER A 29 16.85 -4.92 8.39
C SER A 29 16.20 -5.64 7.22
N LYS A 30 16.98 -6.50 6.55
CA LYS A 30 16.46 -7.42 5.53
C LYS A 30 15.31 -8.27 6.04
N LYS A 31 15.40 -8.72 7.29
CA LYS A 31 14.38 -9.56 7.94
C LYS A 31 13.06 -8.79 8.08
N GLU A 32 13.12 -7.53 8.49
CA GLU A 32 11.93 -6.73 8.72
C GLU A 32 11.28 -6.30 7.40
N ALA A 33 12.07 -5.84 6.43
CA ALA A 33 11.56 -5.52 5.09
C ALA A 33 10.86 -6.72 4.43
N HIS A 34 11.42 -7.94 4.52
CA HIS A 34 10.73 -9.14 4.04
C HIS A 34 9.44 -9.42 4.80
N LYS A 35 9.39 -9.13 6.11
CA LYS A 35 8.20 -9.37 6.93
C LYS A 35 7.08 -8.41 6.52
N ILE A 36 7.39 -7.13 6.32
CA ILE A 36 6.45 -6.09 5.86
C ILE A 36 5.81 -6.52 4.53
N ILE A 37 6.62 -6.83 3.51
CA ILE A 37 6.13 -7.16 2.17
C ILE A 37 5.35 -8.49 2.16
N LYS A 38 5.81 -9.47 2.94
CA LYS A 38 5.05 -10.72 3.14
C LYS A 38 3.69 -10.47 3.78
N ASP A 39 3.60 -9.51 4.69
CA ASP A 39 2.34 -9.17 5.35
C ASP A 39 1.40 -8.44 4.37
N VAL A 40 1.91 -7.54 3.51
CA VAL A 40 1.17 -6.94 2.38
C VAL A 40 0.54 -8.04 1.52
N ILE A 41 1.37 -8.97 1.00
CA ILE A 41 0.93 -10.07 0.14
C ILE A 41 -0.15 -10.93 0.83
N LYS A 42 0.04 -11.24 2.12
CA LYS A 42 -0.91 -12.06 2.87
C LYS A 42 -2.26 -11.37 3.10
N ILE A 43 -2.26 -10.05 3.30
CA ILE A 43 -3.50 -9.28 3.46
C ILE A 43 -4.22 -9.20 2.12
N ALA A 44 -3.52 -8.82 1.05
CA ALA A 44 -4.07 -8.72 -0.30
C ALA A 44 -4.69 -10.05 -0.77
N LEU A 45 -3.99 -11.17 -0.58
CA LEU A 45 -4.52 -12.50 -0.91
C LEU A 45 -5.81 -12.83 -0.14
N LYS A 46 -5.86 -12.51 1.15
CA LYS A 46 -7.05 -12.79 1.98
C LYS A 46 -8.25 -11.97 1.54
N ILE A 47 -8.07 -10.66 1.33
CA ILE A 47 -9.13 -9.77 0.86
C ILE A 47 -9.63 -10.23 -0.51
N GLY A 48 -8.72 -10.52 -1.44
CA GLY A 48 -9.12 -10.99 -2.76
C GLY A 48 -9.89 -12.32 -2.72
N ILE A 49 -9.55 -13.24 -1.81
CA ILE A 49 -10.31 -14.48 -1.62
C ILE A 49 -11.72 -14.19 -1.08
N LEU A 50 -11.86 -13.31 -0.08
CA LEU A 50 -13.16 -12.90 0.46
C LEU A 50 -14.04 -12.26 -0.62
N TYR A 51 -13.47 -11.31 -1.37
CA TYR A 51 -14.14 -10.62 -2.47
C TYR A 51 -14.62 -11.60 -3.55
N ARG A 52 -13.72 -12.47 -4.03
CA ARG A 52 -14.03 -13.45 -5.08
C ARG A 52 -15.07 -14.48 -4.65
N ASN A 53 -15.07 -14.86 -3.39
CA ASN A 53 -16.00 -15.84 -2.85
C ASN A 53 -17.30 -15.19 -2.36
N HIS A 54 -17.55 -13.92 -2.69
CA HIS A 54 -18.75 -13.16 -2.30
C HIS A 54 -19.02 -13.24 -0.80
N GLN A 55 -17.96 -13.13 0.02
CA GLN A 55 -18.08 -13.21 1.48
C GLN A 55 -18.47 -11.87 2.12
N PHE A 56 -18.31 -10.76 1.40
CA PHE A 56 -18.72 -9.45 1.88
C PHE A 56 -20.23 -9.23 1.72
N SER A 57 -20.84 -8.73 2.78
CA SER A 57 -22.20 -8.19 2.81
C SER A 57 -22.32 -6.91 1.97
N PRO A 58 -23.55 -6.42 1.68
CA PRO A 58 -23.73 -5.16 0.96
C PRO A 58 -23.05 -3.95 1.63
N ASP A 59 -23.09 -3.85 2.96
CA ASP A 59 -22.46 -2.76 3.72
C ASP A 59 -20.92 -2.85 3.66
N GLU A 60 -20.38 -4.07 3.74
CA GLU A 60 -18.95 -4.32 3.54
C GLU A 60 -18.52 -4.02 2.11
N MET A 61 -19.37 -4.26 1.10
CA MET A 61 -19.10 -3.87 -0.28
C MET A 61 -19.07 -2.35 -0.47
N GLU A 62 -19.86 -1.58 0.27
CA GLU A 62 -19.70 -0.11 0.32
C GLU A 62 -18.33 0.28 0.91
N THR A 63 -17.89 -0.44 1.95
CA THR A 63 -16.56 -0.26 2.55
C THR A 63 -15.44 -0.61 1.57
N VAL A 64 -15.61 -1.64 0.74
CA VAL A 64 -14.67 -1.95 -0.37
C VAL A 64 -14.54 -0.76 -1.31
N GLU A 65 -15.65 -0.15 -1.73
CA GLU A 65 -15.61 1.00 -2.64
C GLU A 65 -15.03 2.26 -1.98
N ARG A 66 -15.26 2.47 -0.68
CA ARG A 66 -14.59 3.52 0.10
C ARG A 66 -13.08 3.27 0.17
N PHE A 67 -12.65 2.05 0.46
CA PHE A 67 -11.24 1.66 0.48
C PHE A 67 -10.57 1.89 -0.87
N LYS A 68 -11.17 1.44 -1.97
CA LYS A 68 -10.64 1.65 -3.33
C LYS A 68 -10.48 3.13 -3.66
N LYS A 69 -11.49 3.95 -3.37
CA LYS A 69 -11.40 5.42 -3.57
C LYS A 69 -10.27 6.03 -2.76
N LYS A 70 -10.10 5.60 -1.50
CA LYS A 70 -9.05 6.12 -0.62
C LYS A 70 -7.66 5.69 -1.08
N MET A 71 -7.49 4.43 -1.50
CA MET A 71 -6.25 3.93 -2.09
C MET A 71 -5.89 4.67 -3.38
N ASN A 72 -6.86 4.92 -4.27
CA ASN A 72 -6.66 5.71 -5.48
C ASN A 72 -6.23 7.16 -5.14
N GLN A 73 -6.88 7.78 -4.16
CA GLN A 73 -6.48 9.09 -3.65
C GLN A 73 -5.03 9.07 -3.14
N ALA A 74 -4.67 8.10 -2.30
CA ALA A 74 -3.31 7.97 -1.78
C ALA A 74 -2.27 7.78 -2.89
N ALA A 75 -2.55 6.93 -3.89
CA ALA A 75 -1.66 6.73 -5.04
C ALA A 75 -1.46 8.01 -5.85
N MET A 76 -2.55 8.74 -6.15
CA MET A 76 -2.46 10.04 -6.83
C MET A 76 -1.65 11.05 -6.02
N THR A 77 -1.82 11.08 -4.69
CA THR A 77 -1.03 11.95 -3.80
C THR A 77 0.45 11.58 -3.81
N VAL A 78 0.79 10.29 -3.75
CA VAL A 78 2.18 9.81 -3.83
C VAL A 78 2.85 10.28 -5.11
N VAL A 79 2.18 10.10 -6.25
CA VAL A 79 2.65 10.57 -7.56
C VAL A 79 2.79 12.10 -7.58
N SER A 80 1.76 12.82 -7.17
CA SER A 80 1.76 14.29 -7.20
C SER A 80 2.89 14.90 -6.37
N PHE A 81 3.15 14.34 -5.19
CA PHE A 81 4.26 14.77 -4.33
C PHE A 81 5.64 14.49 -4.91
N TYR A 82 5.76 13.48 -5.78
CA TYR A 82 7.01 13.17 -6.49
C TYR A 82 7.19 14.06 -7.73
N GLU A 83 6.13 14.28 -8.50
CA GLU A 83 6.18 15.01 -9.78
C GLU A 83 6.24 16.53 -9.61
N VAL A 84 5.66 17.07 -8.53
CA VAL A 84 5.57 18.51 -8.29
C VAL A 84 6.49 18.93 -7.15
N GLU A 85 7.55 19.67 -7.49
CA GLU A 85 8.52 20.16 -6.51
C GLU A 85 7.85 20.99 -5.40
N TYR A 86 8.38 20.86 -4.17
CA TYR A 86 7.94 21.59 -2.97
C TYR A 86 6.49 21.35 -2.52
N THR A 87 5.82 20.31 -3.03
CA THR A 87 4.45 19.96 -2.59
C THR A 87 4.38 18.85 -1.56
N PHE A 88 5.46 18.09 -1.36
CA PHE A 88 5.47 16.95 -0.44
C PHE A 88 5.11 17.37 1.00
N ASP A 89 4.04 16.75 1.52
CA ASP A 89 3.64 16.86 2.91
C ASP A 89 3.49 15.45 3.51
N ARG A 90 4.45 15.09 4.38
CA ARG A 90 4.46 13.79 5.08
C ARG A 90 3.24 13.56 5.96
N GLY A 91 2.66 14.63 6.53
CA GLY A 91 1.49 14.54 7.40
C GLY A 91 0.25 14.15 6.61
N ILE A 92 0.03 14.81 5.47
CA ILE A 92 -1.09 14.48 4.57
C ILE A 92 -1.00 13.04 4.06
N LEU A 93 0.18 12.61 3.61
CA LEU A 93 0.35 11.24 3.11
C LEU A 93 0.22 10.19 4.22
N SER A 94 0.78 10.47 5.40
CA SER A 94 0.62 9.61 6.58
C SER A 94 -0.86 9.44 6.94
N GLU A 95 -1.61 10.54 7.03
CA GLU A 95 -3.04 10.52 7.33
C GLU A 95 -3.84 9.70 6.31
N LEU A 96 -3.61 9.92 5.00
CA LEU A 96 -4.28 9.15 3.95
C LEU A 96 -4.02 7.64 4.05
N LEU A 97 -2.78 7.23 4.35
CA LEU A 97 -2.43 5.82 4.54
C LEU A 97 -3.08 5.25 5.80
N MET A 98 -3.23 6.04 6.87
CA MET A 98 -3.91 5.61 8.09
C MET A 98 -5.42 5.49 7.89
N GLU A 99 -6.04 6.35 7.07
CA GLU A 99 -7.42 6.19 6.65
C GLU A 99 -7.62 4.90 5.84
N CYS A 100 -6.68 4.56 4.93
CA CYS A 100 -6.70 3.26 4.24
C CYS A 100 -6.64 2.08 5.23
N ARG A 101 -5.79 2.18 6.26
CA ARG A 101 -5.66 1.17 7.31
C ARG A 101 -6.99 0.94 8.02
N ASP A 102 -7.64 2.02 8.45
CA ASP A 102 -8.86 1.97 9.25
C ASP A 102 -10.03 1.38 8.45
N LEU A 103 -10.17 1.78 7.18
CA LEU A 103 -11.10 1.16 6.23
C LEU A 103 -10.84 -0.34 6.05
N LEU A 104 -9.57 -0.74 6.02
CA LEU A 104 -9.21 -2.14 5.87
C LEU A 104 -9.51 -2.97 7.11
N HIS A 105 -9.37 -2.37 8.30
CA HIS A 105 -9.81 -3.00 9.55
C HIS A 105 -11.31 -3.18 9.60
N GLU A 106 -12.08 -2.13 9.25
CA GLU A 106 -13.55 -2.16 9.13
C GLU A 106 -13.99 -3.30 8.19
N LEU A 107 -13.40 -3.36 7.00
CA LEU A 107 -13.75 -4.36 5.98
C LEU A 107 -13.57 -5.81 6.44
N VAL A 108 -12.57 -6.09 7.28
CA VAL A 108 -12.17 -7.46 7.62
C VAL A 108 -12.52 -7.89 9.03
N GLU A 109 -13.16 -7.02 9.81
CA GLU A 109 -13.45 -7.20 11.23
C GLU A 109 -14.15 -8.52 11.53
N HIS A 110 -15.12 -8.91 10.71
CA HIS A 110 -15.91 -10.14 10.90
C HIS A 110 -15.37 -11.35 10.12
N HIS A 111 -14.30 -11.18 9.35
CA HIS A 111 -13.80 -12.21 8.43
C HIS A 111 -12.43 -12.75 8.83
N LEU A 112 -11.59 -11.90 9.43
CA LEU A 112 -10.19 -12.20 9.65
C LEU A 112 -9.81 -12.19 11.12
N THR A 113 -8.83 -13.04 11.46
CA THR A 113 -8.35 -13.14 12.84
C THR A 113 -7.55 -11.92 13.28
N MET A 114 -7.38 -11.73 14.59
CA MET A 114 -6.49 -10.73 15.20
C MET A 114 -5.07 -10.73 14.62
N ARG A 115 -4.57 -11.90 14.18
CA ARG A 115 -3.28 -12.00 13.50
C ARG A 115 -3.26 -11.23 12.17
N SER A 116 -4.37 -11.15 11.46
CA SER A 116 -4.50 -10.36 10.23
C SER A 116 -4.58 -8.87 10.55
N HIS A 117 -5.31 -8.47 11.59
CA HIS A 117 -5.32 -7.08 12.07
C HIS A 117 -3.91 -6.62 12.43
N GLY A 118 -3.16 -7.39 13.21
CA GLY A 118 -1.76 -7.05 13.52
C GLY A 118 -0.83 -7.00 12.30
N ARG A 119 -1.18 -7.64 11.17
CA ARG A 119 -0.45 -7.47 9.91
C ARG A 119 -0.82 -6.16 9.21
N ILE A 120 -2.09 -5.78 9.24
CA ILE A 120 -2.58 -4.51 8.68
C ILE A 120 -1.86 -3.38 9.42
N ASP A 121 -1.88 -3.39 10.75
CA ASP A 121 -1.14 -2.43 11.56
C ASP A 121 0.35 -2.41 11.21
N HIS A 122 0.99 -3.58 11.14
CA HIS A 122 2.41 -3.69 10.83
C HIS A 122 2.78 -3.07 9.48
N VAL A 123 1.94 -3.25 8.45
CA VAL A 123 2.16 -2.67 7.12
C VAL A 123 1.93 -1.17 7.12
N PHE A 124 0.76 -0.72 7.57
CA PHE A 124 0.39 0.70 7.46
C PHE A 124 1.17 1.57 8.43
N ASN A 125 1.46 1.10 9.65
CA ASN A 125 2.29 1.88 10.57
C ASN A 125 3.73 2.08 10.04
N HIS A 126 4.25 1.17 9.21
CA HIS A 126 5.55 1.34 8.56
C HIS A 126 5.46 2.34 7.39
N PHE A 127 4.51 2.16 6.47
CA PHE A 127 4.43 3.03 5.29
C PHE A 127 3.86 4.42 5.58
N ALA A 128 3.09 4.58 6.66
CA ALA A 128 2.59 5.86 7.14
C ALA A 128 3.54 6.53 8.16
N ASP A 129 4.67 5.90 8.50
CA ASP A 129 5.65 6.51 9.41
C ASP A 129 6.23 7.78 8.77
N VAL A 130 6.11 8.90 9.48
CA VAL A 130 6.49 10.21 8.93
C VAL A 130 8.00 10.32 8.69
N ASP A 131 8.81 9.58 9.45
CA ASP A 131 10.26 9.54 9.27
C ASP A 131 10.62 8.70 8.03
N PHE A 132 9.98 7.54 7.84
CA PHE A 132 10.07 6.77 6.59
C PHE A 132 9.70 7.60 5.37
N LEU A 133 8.56 8.31 5.42
CA LEU A 133 8.10 9.16 4.33
C LEU A 133 9.08 10.32 4.08
N THR A 134 9.67 10.89 5.13
CA THR A 134 10.68 11.96 5.01
C THR A 134 11.95 11.45 4.31
N GLU A 135 12.41 10.26 4.65
CA GLU A 135 13.56 9.63 3.99
C GLU A 135 13.25 9.27 2.53
N LEU A 136 12.06 8.71 2.27
CA LEU A 136 11.63 8.28 0.93
C LEU A 136 11.58 9.45 -0.07
N TYR A 137 11.08 10.62 0.36
CA TYR A 137 11.04 11.85 -0.43
C TYR A 137 12.29 12.73 -0.26
N GLY A 138 13.28 12.23 0.48
CA GLY A 138 14.52 12.94 0.78
C GLY A 138 15.49 13.02 -0.42
N PRO A 139 16.66 13.65 -0.23
CA PRO A 139 17.63 13.85 -1.29
C PRO A 139 18.44 12.58 -1.66
N SER A 140 18.28 11.48 -0.94
CA SER A 140 19.00 10.22 -1.18
C SER A 140 18.75 9.67 -2.59
N GLU A 141 19.82 9.41 -3.33
CA GLU A 141 19.71 8.86 -4.69
C GLU A 141 19.04 7.49 -4.71
N GLU A 142 19.27 6.65 -3.69
CA GLU A 142 18.65 5.32 -3.59
C GLU A 142 17.12 5.46 -3.44
N TYR A 143 16.66 6.28 -2.49
CA TYR A 143 15.24 6.51 -2.30
C TYR A 143 14.59 7.18 -3.50
N ARG A 144 15.25 8.15 -4.14
CA ARG A 144 14.74 8.78 -5.37
C ARG A 144 14.54 7.78 -6.49
N PHE A 145 15.46 6.82 -6.66
CA PHE A 145 15.31 5.77 -7.65
C PHE A 145 14.15 4.82 -7.33
N ASN A 146 14.01 4.40 -6.07
CA ASN A 146 12.89 3.57 -5.65
C ASN A 146 11.56 4.30 -5.83
N LEU A 147 11.45 5.54 -5.36
CA LEU A 147 10.25 6.37 -5.42
C LEU A 147 9.83 6.62 -6.86
N ARG A 148 10.77 6.94 -7.76
CA ARG A 148 10.48 7.08 -9.20
C ARG A 148 9.77 5.85 -9.75
N LYS A 149 10.31 4.66 -9.51
CA LYS A 149 9.73 3.42 -10.02
C LYS A 149 8.38 3.09 -9.37
N ILE A 150 8.22 3.40 -8.09
CA ILE A 150 6.92 3.29 -7.41
C ILE A 150 5.90 4.19 -8.11
N CYS A 151 6.25 5.45 -8.38
CA CYS A 151 5.37 6.39 -9.08
C CYS A 151 5.07 5.95 -10.52
N ASP A 152 6.07 5.47 -11.27
CA ASP A 152 5.88 4.93 -12.62
C ASP A 152 4.87 3.76 -12.62
N GLY A 153 4.99 2.84 -11.65
CA GLY A 153 4.05 1.73 -11.48
C GLY A 153 2.66 2.18 -11.04
N LEU A 154 2.56 3.10 -10.08
CA LEU A 154 1.29 3.65 -9.61
C LEU A 154 0.54 4.38 -10.73
N ASN A 155 1.22 5.20 -11.53
CA ASN A 155 0.64 5.86 -12.70
C ASN A 155 0.05 4.84 -13.68
N LYS A 156 0.77 3.76 -13.97
CA LYS A 156 0.26 2.69 -14.83
C LYS A 156 -1.00 2.03 -14.27
N LEU A 157 -1.03 1.70 -12.97
CA LEU A 157 -2.21 1.10 -12.33
C LEU A 157 -3.41 2.08 -12.29
N LEU A 158 -3.15 3.37 -12.10
CA LEU A 158 -4.18 4.43 -12.16
C LEU A 158 -4.76 4.56 -13.58
N ASP A 159 -3.91 4.58 -14.61
CA ASP A 159 -4.32 4.66 -16.02
C ASP A 159 -5.14 3.43 -16.46
N GLU A 160 -4.79 2.25 -15.95
CA GLU A 160 -5.52 1.00 -16.22
C GLU A 160 -6.81 0.85 -15.38
N GLY A 161 -6.99 1.68 -14.34
CA GLY A 161 -8.11 1.58 -13.41
C GLY A 161 -8.10 0.31 -12.55
N THR A 162 -6.90 -0.21 -12.27
CA THR A 162 -6.68 -1.50 -11.59
C THR A 162 -6.31 -1.36 -10.11
N LEU A 163 -6.19 -0.13 -9.61
CA LEU A 163 -5.81 0.21 -8.23
C LEU A 163 -6.98 0.17 -7.22
#